data_AF-A0A6P6MIV1-F1
#
_entry.id   AF-A0A6P6MIV1-F1
#
_cell.length_a   1.000
_cell.length_b   1.000
_cell.length_c   1.000
_cell.angle_alpha   90.00
_cell.angle_beta   90.00
_cell.angle_gamma   90.00
#
_symmetry.space_group_name_H-M   'P 1'
#
loop_
_entity.id
_entity.type
_entity.pdbx_description
1 polymer ?
#
loop_
_entity_poly.entity_id
_entity_poly.type
_entity_poly.pdbx_seq_one_letter_code
_entity_poly.pdbx_strand_id
1 'polypeptide(L)'
;MYKVGVVAGVSGTLGLISASVLAASASVSADDDKPGASLSVDELSLYTTVQQKYEHVESERGQVEESVARLRALAEPYSSWCQQTASSAKQTAQGVYGTVKPKVDSTVQFGQNSYAYLKNPPPEFYPRAGVIGFAGILGLFLGRGSRLKKLIYPTGLMAVSASMYYPREAVTVAKDTGDAVYDWALQAYVTVEKLIKNKPASKKDQAEKSSSGETKA
;
A
#
# COMPACT_ATOMS: atom_id res chain seq x y z
N MET A 1 36.41 22.84 0.56
CA MET A 1 35.29 23.11 -0.37
C MET A 1 35.36 22.08 -1.48
N TYR A 2 34.58 20.99 -1.39
CA TYR A 2 34.63 19.87 -2.34
C TYR A 2 33.31 19.86 -3.13
N LYS A 3 33.45 19.87 -4.45
CA LYS A 3 32.39 20.09 -5.44
C LYS A 3 31.88 18.72 -5.89
N VAL A 4 30.60 18.43 -5.66
CA VAL A 4 29.95 17.16 -6.07
C VAL A 4 29.56 17.28 -7.55
N GLY A 5 30.11 16.40 -8.38
CA GLY A 5 29.72 16.24 -9.78
C GLY A 5 28.47 15.37 -9.87
N VAL A 6 27.40 15.94 -10.43
CA VAL A 6 26.16 15.24 -10.76
C VAL A 6 26.30 14.65 -12.16
N VAL A 7 26.20 13.32 -12.30
CA VAL A 7 26.19 12.62 -13.59
C VAL A 7 24.74 12.38 -14.01
N ALA A 8 24.42 12.87 -15.21
CA ALA A 8 23.13 12.78 -15.87
C ALA A 8 22.88 11.36 -16.41
N GLY A 9 21.69 10.82 -16.17
CA GLY A 9 21.24 9.54 -16.71
C GLY A 9 20.78 9.65 -18.16
N VAL A 10 21.35 8.84 -19.05
CA VAL A 10 20.87 8.62 -20.42
C VAL A 10 19.88 7.47 -20.40
N SER A 11 18.65 7.73 -20.84
CA SER A 11 17.60 6.74 -21.06
C SER A 11 17.78 6.11 -22.44
N GLY A 12 18.05 4.80 -22.50
CA GLY A 12 18.14 4.03 -23.74
C GLY A 12 16.90 3.15 -23.92
N THR A 13 16.12 3.41 -24.96
CA THR A 13 14.97 2.59 -25.36
C THR A 13 15.45 1.42 -26.23
N LEU A 14 15.15 0.19 -25.83
CA LEU A 14 15.47 -1.03 -26.59
C LEU A 14 14.27 -1.42 -27.45
N GLY A 15 14.42 -1.40 -28.78
CA GLY A 15 13.40 -1.84 -29.73
C GLY A 15 13.35 -3.36 -29.86
N LEU A 16 12.15 -3.94 -29.73
CA LEU A 16 11.88 -5.35 -30.03
C LEU A 16 11.64 -5.53 -31.53
N ILE A 17 12.46 -6.35 -32.19
CA ILE A 17 12.20 -6.84 -33.54
C ILE A 17 11.64 -8.26 -33.40
N SER A 18 10.39 -8.46 -33.80
CA SER A 18 9.74 -9.76 -33.88
C SER A 18 9.88 -10.30 -35.30
N ALA A 19 10.52 -11.46 -35.46
CA ALA A 19 10.60 -12.18 -36.72
C ALA A 19 9.75 -13.46 -36.61
N SER A 20 8.62 -13.47 -37.30
CA SER A 20 7.74 -14.65 -37.43
C SER A 20 8.24 -15.55 -38.56
N VAL A 21 8.51 -16.83 -38.24
CA VAL A 21 8.85 -17.89 -39.19
C VAL A 21 7.56 -18.62 -39.58
N LEU A 22 7.25 -18.65 -40.88
CA LEU A 22 6.14 -19.39 -41.47
C LEU A 22 6.64 -20.78 -41.88
N ALA A 23 6.17 -21.83 -41.20
CA ALA A 23 6.41 -23.22 -41.57
C ALA A 23 5.37 -23.68 -42.60
N ALA A 24 5.84 -24.07 -43.78
CA ALA A 24 5.04 -24.69 -44.82
C ALA A 24 5.00 -26.22 -44.61
N SER A 25 3.83 -26.78 -44.32
CA SER A 25 3.58 -28.23 -44.41
C SER A 25 2.11 -28.51 -44.71
N ALA A 26 1.79 -28.57 -46.01
CA ALA A 26 0.63 -29.21 -46.64
C ALA A 26 0.78 -28.93 -48.14
N SER A 27 0.79 -29.87 -49.08
CA SER A 27 0.17 -31.19 -49.14
C SER A 27 0.84 -31.96 -50.28
N VAL A 28 1.18 -33.22 -50.05
CA VAL A 28 1.56 -34.17 -51.09
C VAL A 28 0.36 -34.49 -51.97
N SER A 29 0.68 -34.67 -53.25
CA SER A 29 -0.14 -34.86 -54.44
C SER A 29 -1.06 -36.09 -54.45
N ALA A 30 -2.19 -35.92 -55.16
CA ALA A 30 -2.84 -36.76 -56.17
C ALA A 30 -2.87 -38.31 -56.08
N ASP A 31 -4.10 -38.82 -56.22
CA ASP A 31 -4.63 -40.06 -56.85
C ASP A 31 -3.73 -41.29 -57.10
N ASP A 32 -4.19 -42.50 -56.72
CA ASP A 32 -4.76 -43.52 -57.65
C ASP A 32 -5.22 -44.81 -56.90
N ASP A 33 -6.00 -45.64 -57.59
CA ASP A 33 -6.95 -46.65 -57.12
C ASP A 33 -6.39 -48.11 -57.09
N LYS A 34 -6.72 -48.86 -56.01
CA LYS A 34 -6.98 -50.32 -55.93
C LYS A 34 -5.82 -51.38 -56.00
N PRO A 35 -6.05 -52.68 -55.64
CA PRO A 35 -5.72 -53.20 -54.30
C PRO A 35 -4.90 -54.52 -54.29
N GLY A 36 -4.37 -54.91 -53.12
CA GLY A 36 -4.04 -56.31 -52.83
C GLY A 36 -2.72 -56.54 -52.11
N ALA A 37 -2.76 -56.55 -50.78
CA ALA A 37 -1.76 -57.25 -49.97
C ALA A 37 -2.41 -57.65 -48.64
N SER A 38 -2.46 -58.97 -48.41
CA SER A 38 -2.94 -59.64 -47.21
C SER A 38 -2.24 -59.12 -45.95
N LEU A 39 -2.95 -58.33 -45.14
CA LEU A 39 -2.51 -57.97 -43.80
C LEU A 39 -2.85 -59.13 -42.86
N SER A 40 -1.84 -59.76 -42.29
CA SER A 40 -1.97 -60.86 -41.33
C SER A 40 -2.61 -60.37 -40.03
N VAL A 41 -3.60 -61.11 -39.55
CA VAL A 41 -4.36 -60.87 -38.30
C VAL A 41 -3.47 -60.85 -37.04
N ASP A 42 -2.23 -61.35 -37.14
CA ASP A 42 -1.22 -61.34 -36.07
C ASP A 42 -0.71 -59.92 -35.70
N GLU A 43 -0.86 -58.93 -36.59
CA GLU A 43 -0.49 -57.53 -36.28
C GLU A 43 -1.59 -56.73 -35.56
N LEU A 44 -2.77 -57.34 -35.34
CA LEU A 44 -3.91 -56.71 -34.66
C LEU A 44 -3.98 -57.01 -33.14
N SER A 45 -2.89 -57.47 -32.53
CA SER A 45 -2.80 -57.64 -31.08
C SER A 45 -2.75 -56.29 -30.35
N LEU A 46 -3.94 -55.72 -30.09
CA LEU A 46 -4.22 -54.45 -29.38
C LEU A 46 -3.63 -54.32 -27.95
N TYR A 47 -2.97 -55.35 -27.43
CA TYR A 47 -2.35 -55.37 -26.10
C TYR A 47 -0.90 -55.85 -26.09
N THR A 48 -0.29 -56.06 -27.27
CA THR A 48 1.16 -56.29 -27.32
C THR A 48 1.85 -54.93 -27.18
N THR A 49 2.42 -54.66 -26.01
CA THR A 49 3.41 -53.59 -25.90
C THR A 49 4.62 -54.06 -26.68
N VAL A 50 4.70 -53.69 -27.96
CA VAL A 50 5.95 -53.78 -28.71
C VAL A 50 6.97 -53.08 -27.82
N GLN A 51 7.90 -53.86 -27.26
CA GLN A 51 9.12 -53.35 -26.65
C GLN A 51 9.91 -52.74 -27.79
N GLN A 52 9.42 -51.59 -28.26
CA GLN A 52 10.06 -50.74 -29.22
C GLN A 52 11.25 -50.23 -28.44
N LYS A 53 12.32 -51.01 -28.53
CA LYS A 53 13.65 -50.66 -28.10
C LYS A 53 13.96 -49.43 -28.95
N TYR A 54 13.56 -48.27 -28.45
CA TYR A 54 14.08 -47.00 -28.90
C TYR A 54 15.56 -47.10 -28.58
N GLU A 55 16.31 -47.61 -29.54
CA GLU A 55 17.69 -47.22 -29.67
C GLU A 55 17.60 -45.71 -29.75
N HIS A 56 17.94 -45.06 -28.64
CA HIS A 56 18.19 -43.63 -28.62
C HIS A 56 19.43 -43.47 -29.48
N VAL A 57 19.23 -43.52 -30.78
CA VAL A 57 20.17 -43.05 -31.76
C VAL A 57 20.30 -41.59 -31.37
N GLU A 58 21.43 -41.27 -30.73
CA GLU A 58 21.90 -39.90 -30.60
C GLU A 58 21.87 -39.36 -32.02
N SER A 59 20.78 -38.67 -32.36
CA SER A 59 20.54 -38.13 -33.69
C SER A 59 21.79 -37.35 -34.04
N GLU A 60 22.44 -37.69 -35.14
CA GLU A 60 23.70 -37.09 -35.56
C GLU A 60 23.56 -35.58 -35.45
N ARG A 61 24.27 -34.96 -34.48
CA ARG A 61 24.00 -33.61 -33.95
C ARG A 61 23.67 -32.66 -35.10
N GLY A 62 22.39 -32.36 -35.27
CA GLY A 62 21.97 -31.40 -36.28
C GLY A 62 22.60 -30.04 -35.96
N GLN A 63 22.97 -29.26 -36.99
CA GLN A 63 23.54 -27.91 -36.80
C GLN A 63 22.66 -27.03 -35.87
N VAL A 64 21.36 -27.28 -35.85
CA VAL A 64 20.40 -26.58 -34.98
C VAL A 64 20.54 -27.00 -33.52
N GLU A 65 20.79 -28.27 -33.24
CA GLU A 65 21.01 -28.76 -31.87
C GLU A 65 22.36 -28.29 -31.33
N GLU A 66 23.40 -28.26 -32.17
CA GLU A 66 24.70 -27.74 -31.78
C GLU A 66 24.64 -26.22 -31.52
N SER A 67 23.92 -25.46 -32.35
CA SER A 67 23.74 -24.02 -32.13
C SER A 67 22.91 -23.72 -30.88
N VAL A 68 21.85 -24.49 -30.60
CA VAL A 68 21.06 -24.37 -29.36
C VAL A 68 21.88 -24.80 -28.14
N ALA A 69 22.70 -25.84 -28.26
CA ALA A 69 23.61 -26.26 -27.19
C ALA A 69 24.68 -25.19 -26.90
N ARG A 70 25.25 -24.57 -27.93
CA ARG A 70 26.20 -23.44 -27.76
C ARG A 70 25.52 -22.22 -27.16
N LEU A 71 24.30 -21.89 -27.59
CA LEU A 71 23.52 -20.79 -27.00
C LEU A 71 23.19 -21.05 -25.53
N ARG A 72 22.85 -22.29 -25.18
CA ARG A 72 22.61 -22.70 -23.78
C ARG A 72 23.89 -22.60 -22.95
N ALA A 73 25.02 -23.10 -23.45
CA ALA A 73 26.30 -23.01 -22.78
C ALA A 73 26.73 -21.55 -22.55
N LEU A 74 26.41 -20.64 -23.48
CA LEU A 74 26.64 -19.20 -23.31
C LEU A 74 25.65 -18.54 -22.32
N ALA A 75 24.44 -19.08 -22.19
CA ALA A 75 23.40 -18.56 -21.30
C ALA A 75 23.49 -19.10 -19.86
N GLU A 76 24.11 -20.26 -19.65
CA GLU A 76 24.37 -20.86 -18.33
C GLU A 76 25.00 -19.88 -17.32
N PRO A 77 26.09 -19.15 -17.63
CA PRO A 77 26.69 -18.19 -16.70
C PRO A 77 25.77 -17.00 -16.39
N TYR A 78 24.86 -16.64 -17.31
CA TYR A 78 23.87 -15.59 -17.04
C TYR A 78 22.74 -16.09 -16.14
N SER A 79 22.33 -17.35 -16.32
CA SER A 79 21.30 -17.98 -15.49
C SER A 79 21.74 -18.12 -14.03
N SER A 80 23.00 -18.48 -13.78
CA SER A 80 23.55 -18.58 -12.42
C SER A 80 23.66 -17.20 -11.77
N TRP A 81 24.06 -16.17 -12.51
CA TRP A 81 24.11 -14.80 -12.01
C TRP A 81 22.71 -14.24 -11.69
N CYS A 82 21.72 -14.55 -12.53
CA CYS A 82 20.32 -14.19 -12.31
C CYS A 82 19.74 -14.93 -11.08
N GLN A 83 20.06 -16.21 -10.90
CA GLN A 83 19.67 -16.96 -9.71
C GLN A 83 20.34 -16.41 -8.44
N GLN A 84 21.61 -16.03 -8.51
CA GLN A 84 22.35 -15.51 -7.36
C GLN A 84 21.85 -14.13 -6.95
N THR A 85 21.58 -13.24 -7.90
CA THR A 85 20.97 -11.93 -7.65
C THR A 85 19.52 -12.05 -7.15
N ALA A 86 18.73 -12.97 -7.70
CA ALA A 86 17.37 -13.24 -7.20
C ALA A 86 17.39 -13.82 -5.78
N SER A 87 18.35 -14.69 -5.46
CA SER A 87 18.49 -15.29 -4.13
C SER A 87 18.92 -14.27 -3.06
N SER A 88 19.82 -13.35 -3.41
CA SER A 88 20.26 -12.27 -2.51
C SER A 88 19.17 -11.21 -2.32
N ALA A 89 18.43 -10.87 -3.38
CA ALA A 89 17.23 -10.03 -3.27
C ALA A 89 16.15 -10.66 -2.38
N LYS A 90 15.93 -11.98 -2.49
CA LYS A 90 15.02 -12.71 -1.58
C LYS A 90 15.51 -12.69 -0.13
N GLN A 91 16.78 -12.94 0.13
CA GLN A 91 17.32 -12.95 1.50
C GLN A 91 17.25 -11.57 2.17
N THR A 92 17.55 -10.50 1.42
CA THR A 92 17.42 -9.12 1.92
C THR A 92 15.97 -8.77 2.22
N ALA A 93 15.03 -9.11 1.34
CA ALA A 93 13.61 -8.93 1.58
C ALA A 93 13.13 -9.73 2.80
N GLN A 94 13.60 -10.96 2.98
CA GLN A 94 13.24 -11.82 4.11
C GLN A 94 13.81 -11.31 5.43
N GLY A 95 15.02 -10.76 5.45
CA GLY A 95 15.63 -10.14 6.64
C GLY A 95 14.92 -8.86 7.08
N VAL A 96 14.54 -8.01 6.12
CA VAL A 96 13.72 -6.82 6.40
C VAL A 96 12.36 -7.27 6.92
N TYR A 97 11.67 -8.19 6.22
CA TYR A 97 10.36 -8.69 6.63
C TYR A 97 10.39 -9.32 8.04
N GLY A 98 11.42 -10.11 8.36
CA GLY A 98 11.61 -10.69 9.68
C GLY A 98 11.80 -9.65 10.79
N THR A 99 12.29 -8.44 10.46
CA THR A 99 12.49 -7.34 11.41
C THR A 99 11.23 -6.49 11.60
N VAL A 100 10.49 -6.21 10.51
CA VAL A 100 9.25 -5.42 10.62
C VAL A 100 8.07 -6.24 11.12
N LYS A 101 7.98 -7.54 10.79
CA LYS A 101 6.90 -8.42 11.26
C LYS A 101 6.67 -8.36 12.77
N PRO A 102 7.69 -8.54 13.65
CA PRO A 102 7.48 -8.48 15.10
C PRO A 102 7.12 -7.07 15.61
N LYS A 103 7.56 -6.00 14.93
CA LYS A 103 7.17 -4.61 15.28
C LYS A 103 5.71 -4.34 14.94
N VAL A 104 5.24 -4.87 13.81
CA VAL A 104 3.84 -4.74 13.42
C VAL A 104 2.98 -5.61 14.34
N ASP A 105 3.37 -6.86 14.59
CA ASP A 105 2.65 -7.75 15.50
C ASP A 105 2.59 -7.16 16.92
N SER A 106 3.68 -6.58 17.44
CA SER A 106 3.66 -5.94 18.76
C SER A 106 2.77 -4.70 18.82
N THR A 107 2.71 -3.91 17.74
CA THR A 107 1.82 -2.74 17.64
C THR A 107 0.36 -3.18 17.54
N VAL A 108 0.07 -4.20 16.75
CA VAL A 108 -1.28 -4.78 16.61
C VAL A 108 -1.74 -5.37 17.94
N GLN A 109 -0.88 -6.13 18.63
CA GLN A 109 -1.15 -6.67 19.96
C GLN A 109 -1.35 -5.55 20.98
N PHE A 110 -0.51 -4.51 20.99
CA PHE A 110 -0.68 -3.35 21.86
C PHE A 110 -2.02 -2.66 21.60
N GLY A 111 -2.39 -2.47 20.33
CA GLY A 111 -3.68 -1.91 19.94
C GLY A 111 -4.86 -2.78 20.39
N GLN A 112 -4.76 -4.10 20.23
CA GLN A 112 -5.79 -5.05 20.64
C GLN A 112 -5.97 -5.10 22.16
N ASN A 113 -4.85 -5.08 22.90
CA ASN A 113 -4.85 -4.99 24.35
C ASN A 113 -5.47 -3.66 24.80
N SER A 114 -5.03 -2.53 24.24
CA SER A 114 -5.59 -1.21 24.52
C SER A 114 -7.09 -1.13 24.21
N TYR A 115 -7.52 -1.73 23.09
CA TYR A 115 -8.93 -1.82 22.72
C TYR A 115 -9.74 -2.66 23.72
N ALA A 116 -9.21 -3.79 24.20
CA ALA A 116 -9.84 -4.59 25.23
C ALA A 116 -10.01 -3.81 26.55
N TYR A 117 -9.01 -2.99 26.92
CA TYR A 117 -9.09 -2.08 28.08
C TYR A 117 -10.11 -0.96 27.88
N LEU A 118 -10.22 -0.40 26.68
CA LEU A 118 -11.20 0.65 26.34
C LEU A 118 -12.63 0.12 26.22
N LYS A 119 -12.81 -1.19 25.96
CA LYS A 119 -14.13 -1.81 25.82
C LYS A 119 -14.84 -2.05 27.15
N ASN A 120 -14.09 -2.31 28.23
CA ASN A 120 -14.61 -2.38 29.61
C ASN A 120 -13.77 -1.47 30.52
N PRO A 121 -13.86 -0.14 30.36
CA PRO A 121 -13.04 0.75 31.15
C PRO A 121 -13.56 0.76 32.59
N PRO A 122 -12.68 0.65 33.60
CA PRO A 122 -13.06 0.97 34.96
C PRO A 122 -13.50 2.44 35.00
N PRO A 123 -14.50 2.80 35.83
CA PRO A 123 -15.10 4.14 35.86
C PRO A 123 -14.10 5.28 36.13
N GLU A 124 -12.90 4.95 36.59
CA GLU A 124 -11.81 5.87 36.93
C GLU A 124 -10.83 6.17 35.77
N PHE A 125 -10.93 5.50 34.62
CA PHE A 125 -9.91 5.58 33.57
C PHE A 125 -9.91 6.91 32.80
N TYR A 126 -11.06 7.35 32.27
CA TYR A 126 -11.14 8.60 31.49
C TYR A 126 -10.86 9.86 32.30
N PRO A 127 -11.34 9.99 33.55
CA PRO A 127 -10.97 11.15 34.38
C PRO A 127 -9.46 11.22 34.60
N ARG A 128 -8.80 10.11 34.91
CA ARG A 128 -7.34 10.07 35.14
C ARG A 128 -6.54 10.29 33.86
N ALA A 129 -6.89 9.60 32.78
CA ALA A 129 -6.24 9.76 31.47
C ALA A 129 -6.45 11.18 30.92
N GLY A 130 -7.63 11.75 31.13
CA GLY A 130 -7.95 13.13 30.82
C GLY A 130 -7.03 14.08 31.58
N VAL A 131 -6.98 14.01 32.91
CA VAL A 131 -6.12 14.89 33.72
C VAL A 131 -4.65 14.76 33.34
N ILE A 132 -4.14 13.53 33.14
CA ILE A 132 -2.75 13.29 32.72
C ILE A 132 -2.48 13.87 31.32
N GLY A 133 -3.41 13.66 30.37
CA GLY A 133 -3.30 14.18 29.01
C GLY A 133 -3.35 15.71 28.97
N PHE A 134 -4.32 16.31 29.67
CA PHE A 134 -4.43 17.75 29.82
C PHE A 134 -3.19 18.33 30.49
N ALA A 135 -2.71 17.74 31.58
CA ALA A 135 -1.48 18.19 32.25
C ALA A 135 -0.24 18.07 31.35
N GLY A 136 -0.15 17.04 30.52
CA GLY A 136 0.92 16.87 29.54
C GLY A 136 0.87 17.93 28.44
N ILE A 137 -0.31 18.22 27.87
CA ILE A 137 -0.49 19.26 26.85
C ILE A 137 -0.20 20.64 27.46
N LEU A 138 -0.73 20.94 28.65
CA LEU A 138 -0.49 22.19 29.36
C LEU A 138 1.00 22.35 29.71
N GLY A 139 1.66 21.26 30.12
CA GLY A 139 3.08 21.21 30.39
C GLY A 139 3.95 21.43 29.14
N LEU A 140 3.58 20.83 28.01
CA LEU A 140 4.25 21.07 26.73
C LEU A 140 4.06 22.53 26.28
N PHE A 141 2.87 23.08 26.52
CA PHE A 141 2.51 24.45 26.18
C PHE A 141 3.32 25.49 26.99
N LEU A 142 3.53 25.24 28.28
CA LEU A 142 4.36 26.08 29.15
C LEU A 142 5.86 25.85 28.94
N GLY A 143 6.27 24.59 28.72
CA GLY A 143 7.67 24.17 28.66
C GLY A 143 8.36 24.54 27.35
N ARG A 144 7.66 24.47 26.21
CA ARG A 144 8.25 24.67 24.88
C ARG A 144 8.40 26.14 24.48
N GLY A 145 8.92 26.98 25.38
CA GLY A 145 9.43 28.33 25.07
C GLY A 145 8.46 29.26 24.33
N SER A 146 7.15 28.97 24.34
CA SER A 146 6.18 29.68 23.53
C SER A 146 5.97 31.09 24.10
N ARG A 147 5.90 32.09 23.21
CA ARG A 147 5.60 33.48 23.61
C ARG A 147 4.27 33.60 24.33
N LEU A 148 3.41 32.57 24.30
CA LEU A 148 2.12 32.64 24.98
C LEU A 148 2.26 32.75 26.51
N LYS A 149 3.34 32.24 27.12
CA LYS A 149 3.61 32.52 28.54
C LYS A 149 3.88 34.00 28.83
N LYS A 150 4.41 34.75 27.86
CA LYS A 150 4.62 36.20 27.99
C LYS A 150 3.33 37.01 27.88
N LEU A 151 2.24 36.42 27.39
CA LEU A 151 0.93 37.10 27.29
C LEU A 151 0.01 36.64 28.41
N ILE A 152 -0.16 35.33 28.60
CA ILE A 152 -1.07 34.80 29.61
C ILE A 152 -0.64 35.20 31.03
N TYR A 153 0.66 35.23 31.33
CA TYR A 153 1.13 35.55 32.68
C TYR A 153 0.80 37.01 33.08
N PRO A 154 1.23 38.05 32.34
CA PRO A 154 0.88 39.42 32.69
C PRO A 154 -0.60 39.74 32.48
N THR A 155 -1.23 39.27 31.41
CA THR A 155 -2.66 39.53 31.17
C THR A 155 -3.54 38.82 32.20
N GLY A 156 -3.19 37.58 32.58
CA GLY A 156 -3.89 36.84 33.64
C GLY A 156 -3.71 37.51 35.00
N LEU A 157 -2.50 37.90 35.37
CA LEU A 157 -2.27 38.63 36.62
C LEU A 157 -2.99 39.99 36.65
N MET A 158 -3.00 40.73 35.54
CA MET A 158 -3.75 41.99 35.43
C MET A 158 -5.25 41.78 35.51
N ALA A 159 -5.78 40.72 34.89
CA ALA A 159 -7.20 40.40 34.99
C ALA A 159 -7.60 40.00 36.41
N VAL A 160 -6.76 39.21 37.10
CA VAL A 160 -6.99 38.82 38.50
C VAL A 160 -6.90 40.03 39.43
N SER A 161 -5.91 40.90 39.24
CA SER A 161 -5.79 42.12 40.06
C SER A 161 -6.97 43.08 39.83
N ALA A 162 -7.40 43.26 38.57
CA ALA A 162 -8.58 44.05 38.24
C ALA A 162 -9.87 43.43 38.82
N SER A 163 -10.02 42.11 38.76
CA SER A 163 -11.17 41.40 39.33
C SER A 163 -11.23 41.52 40.85
N MET A 164 -10.09 41.55 41.52
CA MET A 164 -9.99 41.65 42.97
C MET A 164 -10.24 43.09 43.46
N TYR A 165 -9.87 44.09 42.65
CA TYR A 165 -10.08 45.51 42.96
C TYR A 165 -11.48 46.02 42.57
N TYR A 166 -12.12 45.46 41.53
CA TYR A 166 -13.47 45.81 41.08
C TYR A 166 -14.38 44.58 40.88
N PRO A 167 -14.81 43.92 41.97
CA PRO A 167 -15.56 42.66 41.89
C PRO A 167 -16.94 42.80 41.25
N ARG A 168 -17.57 43.98 41.31
CA ARG A 168 -18.92 44.20 40.73
C ARG A 168 -18.91 44.23 39.20
N GLU A 169 -17.92 44.90 38.62
CA GLU A 169 -17.73 44.98 37.16
C GLU A 169 -17.24 43.64 36.60
N ALA A 170 -16.39 42.93 37.35
CA ALA A 170 -15.94 41.60 36.97
C ALA A 170 -17.10 40.59 36.90
N VAL A 171 -18.05 40.65 37.85
CA VAL A 171 -19.20 39.74 37.86
C VAL A 171 -20.16 40.01 36.69
N THR A 172 -20.39 41.26 36.31
CA THR A 172 -21.25 41.58 35.15
C THR A 172 -20.61 41.11 33.86
N VAL A 173 -19.32 41.42 33.66
CA VAL A 173 -18.57 40.96 32.47
C VAL A 173 -18.49 39.44 32.41
N ALA A 174 -18.30 38.77 33.56
CA ALA A 174 -18.27 37.31 33.62
C ALA A 174 -19.62 36.67 33.28
N LYS A 175 -20.74 37.28 33.68
CA LYS A 175 -22.08 36.81 33.31
C LYS A 175 -22.33 36.96 31.82
N ASP A 176 -22.11 38.15 31.27
CA ASP A 176 -22.33 38.42 29.84
C ASP A 176 -21.43 37.52 28.96
N THR A 177 -20.17 37.33 29.37
CA THR A 177 -19.24 36.42 28.69
C THR A 177 -19.65 34.96 28.86
N GLY A 178 -20.12 34.57 30.04
CA GLY A 178 -20.59 33.22 30.34
C GLY A 178 -21.78 32.84 29.46
N ASP A 179 -22.76 33.73 29.33
CA ASP A 179 -23.95 33.52 28.49
C ASP A 179 -23.56 33.43 27.01
N ALA A 180 -22.68 34.30 26.52
CA ALA A 180 -22.19 34.25 25.14
C ALA A 180 -21.43 32.94 24.83
N VAL A 181 -20.59 32.48 25.74
CA VAL A 181 -19.87 31.20 25.59
C VAL A 181 -20.83 30.02 25.65
N TYR A 182 -21.85 30.09 26.51
CA TYR A 182 -22.88 29.06 26.61
C TYR A 182 -23.72 28.95 25.33
N ASP A 183 -24.15 30.07 24.77
CA ASP A 183 -24.89 30.12 23.51
C ASP A 183 -24.03 29.60 22.35
N TRP A 184 -22.75 29.99 22.30
CA TRP A 184 -21.84 29.46 21.28
C TRP A 184 -21.60 27.96 21.44
N ALA A 185 -21.46 27.46 22.66
CA ALA A 185 -21.32 26.03 22.93
C ALA A 185 -22.57 25.25 22.54
N LEU A 186 -23.77 25.78 22.84
CA LEU A 186 -25.03 25.21 22.39
C LEU A 186 -25.12 25.20 20.86
N GLN A 187 -24.77 26.30 20.19
CA GLN A 187 -24.76 26.36 18.73
C GLN A 187 -23.75 25.39 18.13
N ALA A 188 -22.56 25.28 18.71
CA ALA A 188 -21.54 24.32 18.29
C ALA A 188 -22.05 22.88 18.46
N TYR A 189 -22.64 22.56 19.62
CA TYR A 189 -23.22 21.24 19.88
C TYR A 189 -24.33 20.92 18.88
N VAL A 190 -25.28 21.84 18.66
CA VAL A 190 -26.38 21.66 17.70
C VAL A 190 -25.84 21.54 16.28
N THR A 191 -24.80 22.29 15.90
CA THR A 191 -24.19 22.20 14.56
C THR A 191 -23.51 20.85 14.36
N VAL A 192 -22.82 20.35 15.39
CA VAL A 192 -22.18 19.03 15.39
C VAL A 192 -23.23 17.92 15.38
N GLU A 193 -24.28 18.02 16.21
CA GLU A 193 -25.40 17.07 16.20
C GLU A 193 -26.07 17.06 14.83
N LYS A 194 -26.32 18.22 14.21
CA LYS A 194 -26.85 18.29 12.85
C LYS A 194 -25.91 17.68 11.81
N LEU A 195 -24.60 17.90 11.89
CA LEU A 195 -23.64 17.26 10.97
C LEU A 195 -23.61 15.74 11.13
N ILE A 196 -23.68 15.24 12.36
CA ILE A 196 -23.68 13.81 12.68
C ILE A 196 -25.02 13.17 12.28
N LYS A 197 -26.14 13.85 12.54
CA LYS A 197 -27.50 13.38 12.27
C LYS A 197 -27.94 13.56 10.82
N ASN A 198 -27.30 14.45 10.06
CA ASN A 198 -27.33 14.51 8.59
C ASN A 198 -26.36 13.51 7.94
N LYS A 199 -25.58 12.77 8.75
CA LYS A 199 -24.81 11.60 8.31
C LYS A 199 -25.45 10.26 8.71
N PRO A 200 -26.71 9.94 8.35
CA PRO A 200 -27.18 8.58 8.25
C PRO A 200 -27.23 8.18 6.77
N ALA A 201 -26.43 7.18 6.40
CA ALA A 201 -26.60 6.38 5.19
C ALA A 201 -26.74 7.12 3.84
N SER A 202 -25.65 7.64 3.29
CA SER A 202 -25.48 7.75 1.83
C SER A 202 -24.11 7.23 1.40
N LYS A 203 -23.96 5.90 1.49
CA LYS A 203 -23.27 5.20 0.41
C LYS A 203 -24.27 5.14 -0.74
N LYS A 204 -23.83 5.69 -1.88
CA LYS A 204 -24.43 5.69 -3.23
C LYS A 204 -25.15 6.99 -3.63
N ASP A 205 -24.55 7.56 -4.68
CA ASP A 205 -25.10 8.41 -5.73
C ASP A 205 -24.90 9.93 -5.67
N GLN A 206 -24.32 10.40 -6.79
CA GLN A 206 -24.08 11.77 -7.30
C GLN A 206 -22.77 12.45 -6.85
N ALA A 207 -21.67 12.60 -7.62
CA ALA A 207 -21.32 12.38 -9.02
C ALA A 207 -22.36 12.80 -10.07
N GLU A 208 -22.18 14.03 -10.58
CA GLU A 208 -22.91 14.77 -11.62
C GLU A 208 -23.79 15.91 -11.13
N LYS A 209 -23.74 17.01 -11.90
CA LYS A 209 -24.27 18.37 -11.68
C LYS A 209 -23.46 19.21 -10.67
N SER A 210 -22.74 20.26 -11.05
CA SER A 210 -22.88 21.12 -12.22
C SER A 210 -21.62 21.98 -12.43
N SER A 211 -20.80 21.61 -13.41
CA SER A 211 -20.16 22.58 -14.29
C SER A 211 -21.22 23.10 -15.27
N SER A 212 -21.39 24.43 -15.37
CA SER A 212 -21.92 25.21 -16.51
C SER A 212 -22.68 26.44 -16.01
N GLY A 213 -22.26 27.64 -16.42
CA GLY A 213 -23.08 28.85 -16.30
C GLY A 213 -22.32 30.16 -16.10
N GLU A 214 -21.69 30.63 -17.18
CA GLU A 214 -21.10 31.95 -17.36
C GLU A 214 -22.12 33.12 -17.35
N THR A 215 -21.61 34.32 -17.01
CA THR A 215 -21.96 35.67 -17.55
C THR A 215 -23.22 36.47 -17.15
N LYS A 216 -22.92 37.70 -16.66
CA LYS A 216 -23.47 39.03 -17.01
C LYS A 216 -24.76 39.53 -16.32
N ALA A 217 -24.58 40.49 -15.39
CA ALA A 217 -25.01 41.89 -15.53
C ALA A 217 -24.28 42.73 -14.48
#